data_AF-A0A962XBY8-F1
#
_entry.id   AF-A0A962XBY8-F1
#
_cell.length_a   1.000
_cell.length_b   1.000
_cell.length_c   1.000
_cell.angle_alpha   90.00
_cell.angle_beta   90.00
_cell.angle_gamma   90.00
#
_symmetry.space_group_name_H-M   'P 1'
#
loop_
_entity.id
_entity.type
_entity.pdbx_description
1 polymer ?
#
loop_
_entity_poly.entity_id
_entity_poly.type
_entity_poly.pdbx_seq_one_letter_code
_entity_poly.pdbx_strand_id
1 'polypeptide(L)'
;VRSALEEPGDGRVLVVDGGGSMRCALLGDQLAELAEENGWAGIVINGCIRDSAAIAEIPVGVKALGVHPLKSVKRGIGERDIPVRFAGVTFLPDHYIYADEDGLLVSEKPLI
;
A
#
# COMPACT_ATOMS: atom_id res chain seq x y z
N VAL A 1 7.66 -4.84 0.74
CA VAL A 1 6.99 -4.02 -0.30
C VAL A 1 7.32 -4.56 -1.69
N ARG A 2 8.49 -4.28 -2.27
CA ARG A 2 8.85 -4.78 -3.62
C ARG A 2 8.57 -6.27 -3.82
N SER A 3 9.11 -7.13 -2.97
CA SER A 3 8.93 -8.59 -3.10
C SER A 3 7.47 -9.04 -3.06
N ALA A 4 6.59 -8.31 -2.36
CA ALA A 4 5.16 -8.60 -2.34
C ALA A 4 4.52 -8.15 -3.66
N LEU A 5 4.89 -6.97 -4.17
CA LEU A 5 4.37 -6.45 -5.44
C LEU A 5 4.88 -7.20 -6.67
N GLU A 6 5.94 -7.99 -6.55
CA GLU A 6 6.43 -8.91 -7.58
C GLU A 6 5.57 -10.19 -7.69
N GLU A 7 4.72 -10.47 -6.71
CA GLU A 7 3.79 -11.60 -6.74
C GLU A 7 2.48 -11.21 -7.44
N PRO A 8 1.74 -12.17 -8.02
CA PRO A 8 0.42 -11.91 -8.61
C PRO A 8 -0.51 -11.25 -7.60
N GLY A 9 -1.04 -10.09 -7.97
CA GLY A 9 -1.96 -9.32 -7.14
C GLY A 9 -3.34 -9.94 -7.08
N ASP A 10 -3.85 -10.46 -8.21
CA ASP A 10 -5.19 -11.05 -8.35
C ASP A 10 -6.31 -10.15 -7.78
N GLY A 11 -6.18 -8.83 -7.98
CA GLY A 11 -7.11 -7.83 -7.46
C GLY A 11 -7.00 -7.60 -5.94
N ARG A 12 -5.97 -8.13 -5.27
CA ARG A 12 -5.72 -7.88 -3.84
C ARG A 12 -5.19 -6.46 -3.61
N VAL A 13 -5.30 -6.03 -2.35
CA VAL A 13 -4.77 -4.76 -1.86
C VAL A 13 -3.60 -5.04 -0.92
N LEU A 14 -2.44 -4.41 -1.16
CA LEU A 14 -1.29 -4.52 -0.26
C LEU A 14 -1.39 -3.48 0.85
N VAL A 15 -1.42 -3.91 2.10
CA VAL A 15 -1.35 -3.01 3.27
C VAL A 15 0.06 -3.04 3.85
N VAL A 16 0.67 -1.86 4.00
CA VAL A 16 2.02 -1.70 4.52
C VAL A 16 2.01 -0.81 5.76
N ASP A 17 2.39 -1.37 6.89
CA ASP A 17 2.66 -0.58 8.09
C ASP A 17 4.10 -0.06 8.11
N GLY A 18 4.28 1.22 7.78
CA GLY A 18 5.55 1.93 7.87
C GLY A 18 5.84 2.56 9.24
N GLY A 19 5.02 2.25 10.25
CA GLY A 19 5.05 2.88 11.56
C GLY A 19 4.63 4.36 11.52
N GLY A 20 3.92 4.80 10.48
CA GLY A 20 3.53 6.20 10.28
C GLY A 20 4.72 7.14 10.02
N SER A 21 5.88 6.60 9.62
CA SER A 21 7.09 7.39 9.45
C SER A 21 6.96 8.38 8.28
N MET A 22 7.16 9.66 8.59
CA MET A 22 7.20 10.75 7.60
C MET A 22 8.61 11.06 7.09
N ARG A 23 9.62 10.23 7.43
CA ARG A 23 11.05 10.52 7.16
C ARG A 23 11.56 10.03 5.81
N CYS A 24 10.84 9.12 5.16
CA CYS A 24 11.21 8.54 3.87
C CYS A 24 9.99 7.88 3.21
N ALA A 25 10.07 7.71 1.89
CA ALA A 25 9.05 7.07 1.09
C ALA A 25 9.25 5.55 1.00
N LEU A 26 8.17 4.80 1.21
CA LEU A 26 8.12 3.34 1.09
C LEU A 26 7.72 2.86 -0.31
N LEU A 27 7.05 3.73 -1.08
CA LEU A 27 6.59 3.49 -2.44
C LEU A 27 6.92 4.71 -3.32
N GLY A 28 7.29 4.44 -4.57
CA GLY A 28 7.39 5.42 -5.64
C GLY A 28 6.76 4.85 -6.91
N ASP A 29 6.77 5.65 -7.98
CA ASP A 29 6.26 5.32 -9.32
C ASP A 29 6.60 3.90 -9.79
N GLN A 30 7.88 3.51 -9.79
CA GLN A 30 8.34 2.20 -10.26
C GLN A 30 7.74 1.01 -9.50
N LEU A 31 7.34 1.21 -8.24
CA LEU A 31 6.68 0.16 -7.47
C LEU A 31 5.17 0.18 -7.69
N ALA A 32 4.59 1.35 -7.99
CA ALA A 32 3.19 1.44 -8.39
C ALA A 32 2.97 0.80 -9.79
N GLU A 33 3.85 1.08 -10.76
CA GLU A 33 3.88 0.42 -12.08
C GLU A 33 3.97 -1.10 -11.91
N LEU A 34 4.91 -1.58 -11.11
CA LEU A 34 5.06 -3.01 -10.83
C LEU A 34 3.79 -3.64 -10.22
N ALA A 35 3.07 -2.88 -9.38
CA ALA A 35 1.83 -3.36 -8.78
C ALA A 35 0.72 -3.46 -9.82
N GLU A 36 0.60 -2.46 -10.69
CA GLU A 36 -0.33 -2.47 -11.83
C GLU A 36 -0.03 -3.66 -12.77
N GLU A 37 1.22 -3.82 -13.19
CA GLU A 37 1.68 -4.89 -14.08
C GLU A 37 1.35 -6.29 -13.52
N ASN A 38 1.44 -6.45 -12.20
CA ASN A 38 1.11 -7.72 -11.52
C ASN A 38 -0.35 -7.84 -11.07
N GLY A 39 -1.23 -6.90 -11.44
CA GLY A 39 -2.67 -7.02 -11.22
C GLY A 39 -3.12 -6.75 -9.78
N TRP A 40 -2.39 -5.91 -9.03
CA TRP A 40 -2.84 -5.42 -7.73
C TRP A 40 -3.95 -4.38 -7.90
N ALA A 41 -4.99 -4.44 -7.06
CA ALA A 41 -6.05 -3.42 -7.06
C ALA A 41 -5.59 -2.12 -6.38
N GLY A 42 -4.71 -2.22 -5.38
CA GLY A 42 -4.19 -1.04 -4.71
C GLY A 42 -3.18 -1.31 -3.60
N ILE A 43 -2.68 -0.22 -3.03
CA ILE A 43 -1.65 -0.19 -2.00
C ILE A 43 -2.05 0.84 -0.94
N VAL A 44 -2.10 0.43 0.32
CA VAL A 44 -2.32 1.30 1.48
C VAL A 44 -1.04 1.36 2.30
N ILE A 45 -0.54 2.57 2.56
CA ILE A 45 0.73 2.78 3.27
C ILE A 45 0.51 3.65 4.50
N ASN A 46 0.74 3.09 5.68
CA ASN A 46 0.91 3.87 6.91
C ASN A 46 2.31 4.50 6.94
N GLY A 47 2.51 5.52 6.12
CA GLY A 47 3.78 6.20 5.89
C GLY A 47 3.75 7.07 4.63
N CYS A 48 4.91 7.53 4.17
CA CYS A 48 5.02 8.36 2.97
C CYS A 48 5.24 7.56 1.68
N ILE A 49 4.85 8.18 0.57
CA ILE A 49 5.23 7.82 -0.80
C ILE A 49 6.08 8.93 -1.43
N ARG A 50 6.49 8.74 -2.68
CA ARG A 50 7.08 9.78 -3.53
C ARG A 50 6.56 9.65 -4.95
N ASP A 51 6.91 10.58 -5.81
CA ASP A 51 6.54 10.56 -7.23
C ASP A 51 5.01 10.60 -7.43
N SER A 52 4.29 11.30 -6.55
CA SER A 52 2.81 11.29 -6.49
C SER A 52 2.12 11.72 -7.77
N ALA A 53 2.74 12.62 -8.56
CA ALA A 53 2.21 13.04 -9.84
C ALA A 53 2.21 11.88 -10.86
N ALA A 54 3.30 11.13 -10.93
CA ALA A 54 3.39 9.95 -11.78
C ALA A 54 2.47 8.83 -11.27
N ILE A 55 2.43 8.60 -9.96
CA ILE A 55 1.52 7.61 -9.35
C ILE A 55 0.05 7.90 -9.68
N ALA A 56 -0.36 9.17 -9.74
CA ALA A 56 -1.73 9.54 -10.08
C ALA A 56 -2.15 9.17 -11.51
N GLU A 57 -1.20 8.90 -12.41
CA GLU A 57 -1.45 8.48 -13.79
C GLU A 57 -1.44 6.96 -13.96
N ILE A 58 -1.00 6.20 -12.95
CA ILE A 58 -0.92 4.74 -12.98
C ILE A 58 -2.28 4.16 -12.52
N PRO A 59 -2.87 3.19 -13.22
CA PRO A 59 -4.19 2.65 -12.89
C PRO A 59 -4.13 1.62 -11.73
N VAL A 60 -3.56 2.02 -10.60
CA VAL A 60 -3.54 1.29 -9.33
C VAL A 60 -3.89 2.23 -8.17
N GLY A 61 -4.75 1.77 -7.25
CA GLY A 61 -5.12 2.60 -6.10
C GLY A 61 -3.95 2.81 -5.14
N VAL A 62 -3.69 4.05 -4.69
CA VAL A 62 -2.67 4.32 -3.67
C VAL A 62 -3.22 5.26 -2.59
N LYS A 63 -3.14 4.82 -1.32
CA LYS A 63 -3.42 5.65 -0.14
C LYS A 63 -2.18 5.71 0.75
N ALA A 64 -1.81 6.92 1.19
CA ALA A 64 -0.65 7.16 2.02
C ALA A 64 -0.84 8.39 2.93
N LEU A 65 0.01 8.54 3.95
CA LEU A 65 -0.05 9.69 4.87
C LEU A 65 0.49 10.99 4.26
N GLY A 66 1.32 10.89 3.22
CA GLY A 66 1.88 12.05 2.55
C GLY A 66 3.00 11.71 1.57
N VAL A 67 3.68 12.75 1.08
CA VAL A 67 4.77 12.65 0.12
C VAL A 67 6.10 13.02 0.78
N HIS A 68 7.18 12.29 0.44
CA HIS A 68 8.53 12.58 0.92
C HIS A 68 9.58 12.17 -0.12
N PRO A 69 10.51 13.04 -0.53
CA PRO A 69 11.42 12.77 -1.66
C PRO A 69 12.44 11.66 -1.41
N LEU A 70 12.92 11.53 -0.17
CA LEU A 70 13.92 10.52 0.21
C LEU A 70 13.34 9.11 0.15
N LYS A 71 13.97 8.22 -0.63
CA LYS A 71 13.62 6.79 -0.67
C LYS A 71 14.01 6.06 0.63
N SER A 72 13.24 5.07 1.01
CA SER A 72 13.61 4.12 2.06
C SER A 72 14.86 3.29 1.68
N VAL A 73 15.54 2.77 2.70
CA VAL A 73 16.70 1.88 2.52
C VAL A 73 16.21 0.45 2.36
N LYS A 74 16.60 -0.21 1.26
CA LYS A 74 16.25 -1.60 0.97
C LYS A 74 17.05 -2.57 1.86
N ARG A 75 16.57 -2.80 3.08
CA ARG A 75 17.20 -3.77 4.02
C ARG A 75 16.59 -5.17 3.95
N GLY A 76 15.46 -5.36 3.26
CA GLY A 76 14.75 -6.64 3.23
C GLY A 76 14.15 -7.07 4.56
N ILE A 77 14.04 -6.14 5.51
CA ILE A 77 13.51 -6.38 6.86
C ILE A 77 12.01 -6.05 6.87
N GLY A 78 11.23 -6.91 7.50
CA GLY A 78 9.79 -6.76 7.71
C GLY A 78 9.14 -8.13 7.90
N GLU A 79 7.94 -8.12 8.46
CA GLU A 79 7.09 -9.30 8.55
C GLU A 79 5.99 -9.21 7.48
N ARG A 80 5.47 -10.37 7.06
CA ARG A 80 4.42 -10.48 6.04
C ARG A 80 3.27 -11.29 6.60
N ASP A 81 2.07 -11.05 6.06
CA ASP A 81 0.87 -11.82 6.35
C ASP A 81 0.56 -11.89 7.86
N ILE A 82 0.82 -10.78 8.56
CA ILE A 82 0.49 -10.58 9.97
C ILE A 82 -0.57 -9.47 10.11
N PRO A 83 -1.35 -9.49 11.20
CA PRO A 83 -2.20 -8.36 11.56
C PRO A 83 -1.39 -7.07 11.73
N VAL A 84 -1.83 -5.98 11.11
CA VAL A 84 -1.26 -4.64 11.32
C VAL A 84 -2.33 -3.67 11.82
N ARG A 85 -1.95 -2.67 12.62
CA ARG A 85 -2.92 -1.77 13.25
C ARG A 85 -2.47 -0.31 13.19
N PHE A 86 -3.24 0.50 12.48
CA PHE A 86 -3.05 1.95 12.39
C PHE A 86 -4.38 2.65 12.14
N ALA A 87 -4.45 3.96 12.36
CA ALA A 87 -5.66 4.76 12.23
C ALA A 87 -6.89 4.21 13.00
N GLY A 88 -6.66 3.49 14.11
CA GLY A 88 -7.72 2.87 14.91
C GLY A 88 -8.30 1.58 14.34
N VAL A 89 -7.83 1.12 13.17
CA VAL A 89 -8.30 -0.09 12.46
C VAL A 89 -7.24 -1.18 12.52
N THR A 90 -7.68 -2.43 12.68
CA THR A 90 -6.83 -3.61 12.52
C THR A 90 -7.07 -4.21 11.13
N PHE A 91 -6.01 -4.29 10.34
CA PHE A 91 -6.01 -4.94 9.04
C PHE A 91 -5.51 -6.36 9.22
N LEU A 92 -6.30 -7.32 8.76
CA LEU A 92 -6.00 -8.75 8.82
C LEU A 92 -5.77 -9.25 7.39
N PRO A 93 -4.84 -10.21 7.18
CA PRO A 93 -4.81 -10.96 5.93
C PRO A 93 -6.18 -11.53 5.58
N ASP A 94 -6.45 -11.66 4.28
CA ASP A 94 -7.70 -12.19 3.72
C ASP A 94 -8.98 -11.35 3.97
N HIS A 95 -8.87 -10.21 4.66
CA HIS A 95 -9.96 -9.25 4.76
C HIS A 95 -10.07 -8.39 3.49
N TYR A 96 -11.27 -7.84 3.30
CA TYR A 96 -11.59 -6.97 2.18
C TYR A 96 -11.35 -5.51 2.57
N ILE A 97 -10.75 -4.75 1.64
CA ILE A 97 -10.51 -3.32 1.79
C ILE A 97 -11.18 -2.61 0.63
N TYR A 98 -11.92 -1.56 0.96
CA TYR A 98 -12.58 -0.66 0.03
C TYR A 98 -12.02 0.73 0.23
N ALA A 99 -11.76 1.45 -0.86
CA ALA A 99 -11.15 2.77 -0.84
C ALA A 99 -11.81 3.68 -1.88
N ASP A 100 -12.05 4.92 -1.50
CA ASP A 100 -12.54 6.00 -2.36
C ASP A 100 -11.86 7.32 -1.95
N GLU A 101 -12.32 8.47 -2.46
CA GLU A 101 -11.80 9.79 -2.07
C GLU A 101 -11.94 10.08 -0.57
N ASP A 102 -13.00 9.60 0.07
CA ASP A 102 -13.36 9.94 1.45
C ASP A 102 -12.60 9.09 2.47
N GLY A 103 -12.27 7.84 2.15
CA GLY A 103 -11.53 7.02 3.09
C GLY A 103 -11.30 5.57 2.71
N LEU A 104 -11.24 4.75 3.76
CA LEU A 104 -10.98 3.32 3.71
C LEU A 104 -11.98 2.60 4.61
N LEU A 105 -12.49 1.47 4.15
CA LEU A 105 -13.32 0.56 4.93
C LEU A 105 -12.73 -0.85 4.88
N VAL A 106 -12.82 -1.56 6.00
CA VAL A 106 -12.33 -2.94 6.13
C VAL A 106 -13.48 -3.83 6.55
N SER A 107 -13.59 -5.01 5.93
CA SER A 107 -14.62 -6.01 6.25
C SER A 107 -14.01 -7.41 6.24
N GLU A 108 -14.48 -8.28 7.13
CA GLU A 108 -14.13 -9.71 7.15
C GLU A 108 -14.71 -10.45 5.92
N LYS A 109 -15.81 -9.94 5.36
CA LYS A 109 -16.55 -10.56 4.25
C LYS A 109 -16.74 -9.57 3.10
N PRO A 110 -16.87 -10.05 1.85
CA PRO A 110 -17.13 -9.17 0.73
C PRO A 110 -18.47 -8.45 0.93
N LEU A 111 -18.48 -7.14 0.71
CA LEU A 111 -19.68 -6.28 0.76
C LEU A 111 -20.36 -6.12 -0.60
N ILE A 112 -19.68 -6.53 -1.68
CA ILE A 112 -20.12 -6.51 -3.07
C ILE A 112 -19.81 -7.85 -3.74
#